data_AF-A0A8J2VB86-F1
#
_entry.id   AF-A0A8J2VB86-F1
#
_cell.length_a   1.000
_cell.length_b   1.000
_cell.length_c   1.000
_cell.angle_alpha   90.00
_cell.angle_beta   90.00
_cell.angle_gamma   90.00
#
_symmetry.space_group_name_H-M   'P 1'
#
loop_
_entity.id
_entity.type
_entity.pdbx_description
1 polymer ?
#
loop_
_entity_poly.entity_id
_entity_poly.type
_entity_poly.pdbx_seq_one_letter_code
_entity_poly.pdbx_strand_id
1 'polypeptide(L)'
;MTTSNTSSPFLFHTPSLLKHALNGALIAFALMAFFISGVDEPHPDWPTYWMLRPLLVVSVAGAIGGAFFSIMKPLRQKPDWSGFAAYFVCFLVYVIGLWMGSVVGLDGTLWD
;
A
#
# COMPACT_ATOMS: atom_id res chain seq x y z
N MET A 1 48.52 6.37 0.37
CA MET A 1 47.37 5.76 1.06
C MET A 1 46.14 5.95 0.18
N THR A 2 45.67 4.89 -0.46
CA THR A 2 44.53 4.91 -1.38
C THR A 2 43.25 4.54 -0.62
N THR A 3 42.35 5.52 -0.45
CA THR A 3 41.01 5.32 0.10
C THR A 3 40.12 4.58 -0.90
N SER A 4 39.79 3.32 -0.61
CA SER A 4 38.81 2.54 -1.35
C SER A 4 37.40 3.02 -0.99
N ASN A 5 36.77 3.78 -1.88
CA ASN A 5 35.34 4.11 -1.81
C ASN A 5 34.53 2.86 -2.18
N THR A 6 34.15 2.08 -1.19
CA THR A 6 33.27 0.92 -1.38
C THR A 6 31.84 1.42 -1.50
N SER A 7 31.40 1.70 -2.73
CA SER A 7 30.00 1.92 -3.06
C SER A 7 29.22 0.64 -2.72
N SER A 8 28.61 0.57 -1.54
CA SER A 8 27.71 -0.52 -1.19
C SER A 8 26.58 -0.55 -2.23
N PRO A 9 26.38 -1.65 -2.98
CA PRO A 9 25.23 -1.75 -3.86
C PRO A 9 23.99 -1.67 -2.98
N PHE A 10 23.06 -0.79 -3.32
CA PHE A 10 21.75 -0.64 -2.68
C PHE A 10 20.96 -1.95 -2.80
N LEU A 11 21.28 -2.93 -1.96
CA LEU A 11 20.58 -4.20 -1.87
C LEU A 11 19.54 -4.03 -0.76
N PHE A 12 18.33 -3.64 -1.16
CA PHE A 12 17.11 -3.66 -0.34
C PHE A 12 16.71 -5.11 0.04
N HIS A 13 17.67 -5.91 0.51
CA HIS A 13 17.48 -7.28 0.96
C HIS A 13 17.06 -7.27 2.44
N THR A 14 15.96 -6.60 2.75
CA THR A 14 15.32 -6.79 4.06
C THR A 14 14.09 -7.68 3.84
N PRO A 15 14.13 -8.97 4.22
CA PRO A 15 12.94 -9.83 4.19
C PRO A 15 11.79 -9.25 5.01
N SER A 16 12.11 -8.36 5.96
CA SER A 16 11.14 -7.50 6.66
C SER A 16 10.33 -6.62 5.70
N LEU A 17 10.95 -5.97 4.73
CA LEU A 17 10.30 -5.02 3.82
C LEU A 17 9.26 -5.74 2.95
N LEU A 18 9.66 -6.88 2.37
CA LEU A 18 8.79 -7.71 1.55
C LEU A 18 7.62 -8.27 2.37
N LYS A 19 7.85 -8.72 3.62
CA LYS A 19 6.79 -9.20 4.51
C LYS A 19 5.73 -8.14 4.80
N HIS A 20 6.14 -6.91 5.13
CA HIS A 20 5.17 -5.84 5.40
C HIS A 20 4.46 -5.36 4.13
N ALA A 21 5.15 -5.32 2.99
CA ALA A 21 4.52 -5.01 1.71
C ALA A 21 3.47 -6.06 1.32
N LEU A 22 3.79 -7.36 1.47
CA LEU A 22 2.84 -8.45 1.24
C LEU A 22 1.64 -8.38 2.18
N ASN A 23 1.85 -8.12 3.47
CA ASN A 23 0.74 -7.95 4.42
C ASN A 23 -0.12 -6.74 4.06
N GLY A 24 0.50 -5.61 3.70
CA GLY A 24 -0.21 -4.40 3.28
C GLY A 24 -1.03 -4.61 2.01
N ALA A 25 -0.48 -5.36 1.04
CA ALA A 25 -1.16 -5.76 -0.18
C ALA A 25 -2.33 -6.72 0.12
N LEU A 26 -2.11 -7.71 0.98
CA LEU A 26 -3.12 -8.71 1.33
C LEU A 26 -4.32 -8.06 2.05
N ILE A 27 -4.07 -7.14 2.99
CA ILE A 27 -5.12 -6.40 3.68
C ILE A 27 -5.91 -5.55 2.68
N ALA A 28 -5.22 -4.81 1.82
CA ALA A 28 -5.83 -3.96 0.81
C ALA A 28 -6.67 -4.78 -0.20
N PHE A 29 -6.13 -5.92 -0.64
CA PHE A 29 -6.82 -6.87 -1.52
C PHE A 29 -8.08 -7.41 -0.84
N ALA A 30 -7.99 -7.87 0.40
CA ALA A 30 -9.12 -8.43 1.13
C ALA A 30 -10.22 -7.38 1.35
N LEU A 31 -9.85 -6.14 1.69
CA LEU A 31 -10.79 -5.04 1.83
C LEU A 31 -11.49 -4.73 0.50
N MET A 32 -10.74 -4.70 -0.61
CA MET A 32 -11.33 -4.41 -1.92
C MET A 32 -12.18 -5.55 -2.44
N ALA A 33 -11.76 -6.79 -2.24
CA ALA A 33 -12.54 -7.98 -2.57
C ALA A 33 -13.86 -8.00 -1.79
N PHE A 34 -13.82 -7.67 -0.49
CA PHE A 34 -15.03 -7.53 0.33
C PHE A 34 -15.96 -6.43 -0.20
N PHE A 35 -15.40 -5.26 -0.54
CA PHE A 35 -16.18 -4.14 -1.09
C PHE A 35 -16.87 -4.51 -2.41
N ILE A 36 -16.14 -5.16 -3.31
CA ILE A 36 -16.66 -5.62 -4.60
C ILE A 36 -17.71 -6.73 -4.42
N SER A 37 -17.56 -7.60 -3.42
CA SER A 37 -18.54 -8.66 -3.14
C SER A 37 -19.90 -8.15 -2.67
N GLY A 38 -19.99 -6.90 -2.22
CA GLY A 38 -21.24 -6.24 -1.86
C GLY A 38 -22.01 -5.66 -3.05
N VAL A 39 -21.52 -5.84 -4.28
CA VAL A 39 -22.20 -5.39 -5.50
C VAL A 39 -23.06 -6.52 -6.05
N ASP A 40 -24.36 -6.47 -5.74
CA ASP A 40 -25.32 -7.51 -6.16
C ASP A 40 -25.68 -7.42 -7.65
N GLU A 41 -25.76 -6.21 -8.20
CA GLU A 41 -26.16 -5.96 -9.60
C GLU A 41 -25.15 -5.03 -10.30
N PRO A 42 -24.13 -5.58 -10.98
CA PRO A 42 -23.20 -4.78 -11.77
C PRO A 42 -23.91 -4.21 -13.00
N HIS A 43 -23.67 -2.92 -13.29
CA HIS A 43 -24.29 -2.24 -14.43
C HIS A 43 -23.83 -2.87 -15.76
N PRO A 44 -24.74 -3.04 -16.74
CA PRO A 44 -24.41 -3.65 -18.03
C PRO A 44 -23.39 -2.87 -18.86
N ASP A 45 -23.20 -1.58 -18.53
CA ASP A 45 -22.26 -0.68 -19.21
C ASP A 45 -20.82 -0.82 -18.69
N TRP A 46 -20.60 -1.55 -17.59
CA TRP A 46 -19.27 -1.74 -17.04
C TRP A 46 -18.44 -2.74 -17.85
N PRO A 47 -17.10 -2.57 -17.90
CA PRO A 47 -16.21 -3.53 -18.55
C PRO A 47 -16.35 -4.94 -17.95
N THR A 48 -16.20 -6.00 -18.75
CA THR A 48 -16.24 -7.40 -18.26
C THR A 48 -15.26 -7.67 -17.11
N TYR A 49 -14.12 -6.97 -17.08
CA TYR A 49 -13.09 -7.07 -16.04
C TYR A 49 -13.04 -5.83 -15.14
N TRP A 50 -14.18 -5.16 -14.92
CA TRP A 50 -14.28 -3.95 -14.09
C TRP A 50 -13.69 -4.14 -12.69
N MET A 51 -13.82 -5.33 -12.10
CA MET A 51 -13.29 -5.69 -10.77
C MET A 51 -11.76 -5.76 -10.73
N LEU A 52 -11.09 -5.98 -11.87
CA LEU A 52 -9.65 -6.24 -11.91
C LEU A 52 -8.82 -4.97 -11.66
N ARG A 53 -9.24 -3.84 -12.25
CA ARG A 53 -8.64 -2.52 -12.02
C ARG A 53 -8.57 -2.16 -10.53
N PRO A 54 -9.69 -2.13 -9.78
CA PRO A 54 -9.68 -1.75 -8.37
C PRO A 54 -8.85 -2.71 -7.53
N LEU A 55 -8.95 -4.02 -7.79
CA LEU A 55 -8.21 -5.03 -7.06
C LEU A 55 -6.69 -4.81 -7.19
N LEU A 56 -6.20 -4.56 -8.41
CA LEU A 56 -4.77 -4.35 -8.67
C LEU A 56 -4.29 -3.00 -8.13
N VAL A 57 -5.01 -1.92 -8.40
CA VAL A 57 -4.61 -0.57 -7.97
C VAL A 57 -4.56 -0.47 -6.46
N VAL A 58 -5.60 -0.94 -5.76
CA VAL A 58 -5.67 -0.91 -4.29
C VAL A 58 -4.64 -1.85 -3.66
N SER A 59 -4.41 -3.03 -4.23
CA SER A 59 -3.38 -3.95 -3.73
C SER A 59 -1.98 -3.37 -3.87
N VAL A 60 -1.68 -2.70 -4.99
CA VAL A 60 -0.39 -2.01 -5.19
C VAL A 60 -0.25 -0.83 -4.22
N ALA A 61 -1.29 -0.03 -4.05
CA ALA A 61 -1.29 1.05 -3.05
C ALA A 61 -1.06 0.52 -1.63
N GLY A 62 -1.71 -0.59 -1.27
CA GLY A 62 -1.51 -1.29 -0.01
C GLY A 62 -0.09 -1.84 0.17
N ALA A 63 0.49 -2.40 -0.89
CA ALA A 63 1.87 -2.88 -0.89
C ALA A 63 2.86 -1.74 -0.62
N ILE A 64 2.67 -0.60 -1.28
CA ILE A 64 3.51 0.60 -1.13
C ILE A 64 3.40 1.14 0.30
N GLY A 65 2.19 1.23 0.87
CA GLY A 65 2.02 1.69 2.24
C GLY A 65 2.59 0.71 3.29
N GLY A 66 2.51 -0.60 3.06
CA GLY A 66 3.20 -1.61 3.88
C GLY A 66 4.72 -1.54 3.77
N ALA A 67 5.24 -1.25 2.57
CA ALA A 67 6.67 -1.01 2.35
C ALA A 67 7.14 0.27 3.07
N PHE A 68 6.36 1.34 2.98
CA PHE A 68 6.62 2.61 3.65
C PHE A 68 6.74 2.43 5.17
N PHE A 69 5.86 1.63 5.77
CA PHE A 69 5.93 1.29 7.19
C PHE A 69 7.25 0.65 7.61
N SER A 70 7.87 -0.15 6.73
CA SER A 70 9.20 -0.74 6.96
C SER A 70 10.33 0.26 6.81
N ILE A 71 10.23 1.17 5.84
CA ILE A 71 11.20 2.26 5.63
C ILE A 71 11.20 3.22 6.82
N MET A 72 10.04 3.44 7.43
CA MET A 72 9.87 4.31 8.60
C MET A 72 10.38 3.72 9.92
N LYS A 73 10.86 2.47 9.93
CA LYS A 73 11.34 1.77 11.13
C LYS A 73 12.33 2.59 12.00
N PRO A 74 13.42 3.19 11.46
CA PRO A 74 14.35 3.98 12.28
C PRO A 74 13.71 5.23 12.91
N LEU A 75 12.68 5.81 12.28
CA LEU A 75 11.96 6.95 12.85
C LEU A 75 10.98 6.52 13.95
N ARG A 76 10.39 5.33 13.82
CA ARG A 76 9.47 4.73 14.80
C ARG A 76 10.14 4.16 16.05
N GLN A 77 11.40 3.74 15.96
CA GLN A 77 12.14 3.17 17.10
C GLN A 77 12.69 4.23 18.06
N LYS A 78 12.43 5.52 17.82
CA LYS A 78 12.77 6.59 18.75
C LYS A 78 11.83 6.51 19.98
N PRO A 79 12.38 6.53 21.21
CA PRO A 79 11.58 6.44 22.44
C PRO A 79 10.72 7.68 22.71
N ASP A 80 10.98 8.79 22.01
CA ASP A 80 10.22 10.03 22.14
C ASP A 80 8.86 9.98 21.43
N TRP A 81 8.00 10.98 21.70
CA TRP A 81 6.71 11.21 21.02
C TRP A 81 6.78 11.17 19.48
N SER A 82 7.97 11.40 18.91
CA SER A 82 8.26 11.23 17.49
C SER A 82 7.95 9.81 16.95
N GLY A 83 8.12 8.77 17.78
CA GLY A 83 7.80 7.39 17.41
C GLY A 83 6.31 7.18 17.21
N PHE A 84 5.48 7.67 18.15
CA PHE A 84 4.01 7.62 18.03
C PHE A 84 3.51 8.43 16.83
N ALA A 85 4.04 9.65 16.64
CA ALA A 85 3.72 10.47 15.47
C ALA A 85 4.07 9.73 14.15
N ALA A 86 5.19 9.03 14.09
CA ALA A 86 5.57 8.26 12.90
C ALA A 86 4.61 7.09 12.61
N TYR A 87 4.08 6.40 13.63
CA TYR A 87 3.02 5.40 13.45
C TYR A 87 1.74 6.04 12.90
N PHE A 88 1.32 7.17 13.47
CA PHE A 88 0.12 7.87 13.04
C PHE A 88 0.24 8.35 11.59
N VAL A 89 1.39 8.92 11.20
CA VAL A 89 1.66 9.33 9.82
C VAL A 89 1.65 8.14 8.87
N CYS A 90 2.27 7.00 9.23
CA CYS A 90 2.22 5.80 8.39
C CYS A 90 0.78 5.30 8.20
N PHE A 91 -0.03 5.30 9.27
CA PHE A 91 -1.43 4.91 9.21
C PHE A 91 -2.22 5.86 8.30
N LEU A 92 -2.05 7.18 8.46
CA LEU A 92 -2.74 8.18 7.66
C LEU A 92 -2.37 8.08 6.17
N VAL A 93 -1.08 7.91 5.85
CA VAL A 93 -0.61 7.68 4.47
C VAL A 93 -1.20 6.39 3.90
N TYR A 94 -1.28 5.31 4.68
CA TYR A 94 -1.88 4.05 4.24
C TYR A 94 -3.38 4.22 3.95
N VAL A 95 -4.13 4.86 4.84
CA VAL A 95 -5.57 5.11 4.66
C VAL A 95 -5.84 6.01 3.46
N ILE A 96 -5.08 7.09 3.30
CA ILE A 96 -5.21 7.99 2.14
C ILE A 96 -4.84 7.25 0.84
N GLY A 97 -3.77 6.45 0.87
CA GLY A 97 -3.36 5.65 -0.28
C GLY A 97 -4.42 4.61 -0.69
N LEU A 98 -5.04 3.94 0.28
CA LEU A 98 -6.17 3.04 0.02
C LEU A 98 -7.36 3.80 -0.55
N TRP A 99 -7.73 4.94 0.03
CA TRP A 99 -8.85 5.74 -0.45
C TRP A 99 -8.63 6.24 -1.88
N MET A 100 -7.47 6.83 -2.17
CA MET A 100 -7.09 7.25 -3.52
C MET A 100 -7.06 6.08 -4.49
N GLY A 101 -6.52 4.92 -4.06
CA GLY A 101 -6.52 3.70 -4.86
C GLY A 101 -7.92 3.17 -5.15
N SER A 102 -8.85 3.31 -4.21
CA SER A 102 -10.25 2.94 -4.40
C SER A 102 -10.95 3.89 -5.37
N VAL A 103 -10.73 5.20 -5.23
CA VAL A 103 -11.28 6.21 -6.16
C VAL A 103 -10.79 5.95 -7.58
N VAL A 104 -9.48 5.83 -7.80
CA VAL A 104 -8.90 5.55 -9.12
C VAL A 104 -9.25 4.15 -9.63
N GLY A 105 -9.35 3.19 -8.71
CA GLY A 105 -9.68 1.81 -9.03
C GLY A 105 -11.12 1.62 -9.49
N LEU A 106 -12.04 2.40 -8.90
CA LEU A 106 -13.48 2.36 -9.18
C LEU A 106 -13.92 3.43 -10.18
N ASP A 107 -13.00 4.26 -10.66
CA ASP A 107 -13.22 5.28 -11.68
C ASP A 107 -13.88 4.66 -12.93
N GLY A 108 -15.05 5.18 -13.29
CA GLY A 108 -15.88 4.69 -14.39
C GLY A 108 -16.73 3.46 -14.03
N THR A 109 -16.90 3.14 -12.75
CA THR A 109 -17.79 2.07 -12.26
C THR A 109 -18.70 2.56 -11.12
N LEU A 110 -18.29 2.38 -9.86
CA LEU A 110 -18.97 2.85 -8.66
C LEU A 110 -18.64 4.29 -8.30
N TRP A 111 -17.67 4.90 -8.98
CA TRP A 111 -17.21 6.25 -8.75
C TRP A 111 -17.18 7.02 -10.09
N ASP A 112 -17.79 8.21 -10.10
CA ASP A 112 -17.91 9.15 -11.23
C ASP A 112 -17.44 10.55 -10.77
#